data_AF-A0A1I6Y8J4-F1
#
_entry.id   AF-A0A1I6Y8J4-F1
#
_cell.length_a   1.000
_cell.length_b   1.000
_cell.length_c   1.000
_cell.angle_alpha   90.00
_cell.angle_beta   90.00
_cell.angle_gamma   90.00
#
_symmetry.space_group_name_H-M   'P 1'
#
loop_
_entity.id
_entity.type
_entity.pdbx_description
1 polymer ?
#
loop_
_entity_poly.entity_id
_entity_poly.type
_entity_poly.pdbx_seq_one_letter_code
_entity_poly.pdbx_strand_id
1 'polypeptide(L)'
;MIYSEHRAVAPEVSIIIPVYNEEAGLAALFARLYPALDALGTGYEVIFINDGSRDKSPALLADQFRARPDTTRVILLNGNYGQHMAILAGFEQSRGEIVITLDADLQNPPEEIGKLVNKMREGYDYVGTIRLQRQDSLWRRKASRAMNRLRERITRIKMTDQGCMLRAYSRHIIDTINRCGEINTFIPALAYTFSQNPVEIEVAHEERFAGESKYSLYSLIRLNFDLVTGFSVVPLQWLSFIGVILSLGSAALFVLLLIRRFIIGAEVQGVFTLFAVIFFLLGVIIFALGLLGEYIGRIYQQVRARPRYLVQTILEQRDGTTVTEAPRQAVVQAVQAAPLIDQDPNP
;
A
#
# COMPACT_ATOMS: atom_id res chain seq x y z
N MET A 1 26.57 -28.31 -31.81
CA MET A 1 25.78 -27.21 -32.39
C MET A 1 25.03 -26.57 -31.25
N ILE A 2 25.51 -25.43 -30.77
CA ILE A 2 24.97 -24.73 -29.60
C ILE A 2 23.91 -23.76 -30.14
N TYR A 3 22.63 -24.02 -29.87
CA TYR A 3 21.61 -22.98 -30.01
C TYR A 3 21.82 -22.00 -28.86
N SER A 4 22.45 -20.87 -29.16
CA SER A 4 22.47 -19.71 -28.29
C SER A 4 21.09 -19.07 -28.36
N GLU A 5 20.22 -19.41 -27.40
CA GLU A 5 19.01 -18.63 -27.13
C GLU A 5 19.45 -17.17 -26.91
N HIS A 6 19.00 -16.27 -27.80
CA HIS A 6 19.06 -14.83 -27.53
C HIS A 6 18.15 -14.56 -26.33
N ARG A 7 18.68 -14.72 -25.11
CA ARG A 7 18.07 -14.15 -23.92
C ARG A 7 18.08 -12.63 -24.13
N ALA A 8 16.91 -12.04 -24.36
CA ALA A 8 16.74 -10.60 -24.24
C ALA A 8 17.38 -10.18 -22.91
N VAL A 9 18.37 -9.29 -22.97
CA VAL A 9 19.06 -8.79 -21.77
C VAL A 9 18.00 -8.17 -20.86
N ALA A 10 17.88 -8.68 -19.63
CA ALA A 10 16.91 -8.15 -18.68
C ALA A 10 17.20 -6.64 -18.46
N PRO A 11 16.17 -5.78 -18.43
CA PRO A 11 16.39 -4.36 -18.17
C PRO A 11 17.00 -4.16 -16.78
N GLU A 12 17.81 -3.12 -16.59
CA GLU A 12 18.27 -2.75 -15.25
C GLU A 12 17.12 -2.13 -14.46
N VAL A 13 16.29 -1.31 -15.12
CA VAL A 13 15.23 -0.52 -14.47
C VAL A 13 13.84 -0.85 -15.06
N SER A 14 12.87 -1.12 -14.19
CA SER A 14 11.45 -1.20 -14.56
C SER A 14 10.69 -0.03 -13.96
N ILE A 15 10.00 0.75 -14.78
CA ILE A 15 9.17 1.87 -14.35
C ILE A 15 7.70 1.45 -14.44
N ILE A 16 6.98 1.55 -13.34
CA ILE A 16 5.60 1.11 -13.19
C ILE A 16 4.72 2.33 -13.01
N ILE A 17 3.78 2.49 -13.95
CA ILE A 17 2.91 3.67 -14.01
C ILE A 17 1.45 3.20 -14.05
N PRO A 18 0.71 3.27 -12.93
CA PRO A 18 -0.73 3.05 -12.94
C PRO A 18 -1.44 4.22 -13.63
N VAL A 19 -2.40 3.90 -14.48
CA VAL A 19 -3.15 4.86 -15.31
C VAL A 19 -4.65 4.62 -15.12
N TYR A 20 -5.38 5.66 -14.74
CA TYR A 20 -6.84 5.65 -14.69
C TYR A 20 -7.43 7.01 -15.10
N ASN A 21 -8.03 7.05 -16.29
CA ASN A 21 -8.63 8.25 -16.88
C ASN A 21 -7.69 9.46 -16.97
N GLU A 22 -6.52 9.28 -17.59
CA GLU A 22 -5.47 10.32 -17.70
C GLU A 22 -5.24 10.74 -19.16
N GLU A 23 -6.26 10.66 -20.03
CA GLU A 23 -6.17 10.97 -21.49
C GLU A 23 -5.46 12.31 -21.77
N ALA A 24 -5.74 13.34 -20.97
CA ALA A 24 -5.18 14.69 -21.17
C ALA A 24 -3.68 14.80 -20.78
N GLY A 25 -3.20 13.97 -19.85
CA GLY A 25 -1.83 14.04 -19.31
C GLY A 25 -0.83 13.13 -20.00
N LEU A 26 -1.30 12.03 -20.61
CA LEU A 26 -0.43 10.98 -21.16
C LEU A 26 0.57 11.48 -22.21
N ALA A 27 0.15 12.37 -23.11
CA ALA A 27 1.05 12.90 -24.15
C ALA A 27 2.23 13.69 -23.54
N ALA A 28 1.95 14.52 -22.53
CA ALA A 28 2.98 15.26 -21.81
C ALA A 28 3.87 14.32 -20.98
N LEU A 29 3.29 13.28 -20.38
CA LEU A 29 4.03 12.25 -19.66
C LEU A 29 5.03 11.56 -20.58
N PHE A 30 4.62 11.08 -21.75
CA PHE A 30 5.52 10.41 -22.70
C PHE A 30 6.65 11.33 -23.16
N ALA A 31 6.34 12.59 -23.47
CA ALA A 31 7.31 13.58 -23.93
C ALA A 31 8.42 13.87 -22.90
N ARG A 32 8.14 13.73 -21.60
CA ARG A 32 9.14 13.93 -20.52
C ARG A 32 9.79 12.63 -20.08
N LEU A 33 9.00 11.56 -19.97
CA LEU A 33 9.43 10.27 -19.43
C LEU A 33 10.52 9.64 -20.29
N TYR A 34 10.28 9.48 -21.59
CA TYR A 34 11.20 8.75 -22.45
C TYR A 34 12.57 9.45 -22.58
N PRO A 35 12.67 10.78 -22.79
CA PRO A 35 13.96 11.45 -22.78
C PRO A 35 14.70 11.33 -21.44
N ALA A 36 13.98 11.40 -20.32
CA ALA A 36 14.58 11.24 -18.99
C ALA A 36 15.14 9.81 -18.78
N LEU A 37 14.45 8.79 -19.29
CA LEU A 37 14.90 7.40 -19.22
C LEU A 37 16.04 7.10 -20.21
N ASP A 38 15.97 7.62 -21.43
CA ASP A 38 17.01 7.49 -22.45
C ASP A 38 18.34 8.11 -21.94
N ALA A 39 18.25 9.20 -21.18
CA ALA A 39 19.41 9.86 -20.56
C ALA A 39 20.09 9.05 -19.44
N LEU A 40 19.46 7.99 -18.91
CA LEU A 40 20.07 7.12 -17.89
C LEU A 40 21.22 6.27 -18.45
N GLY A 41 21.24 6.05 -19.78
CA GLY A 41 22.27 5.24 -20.43
C GLY A 41 22.25 3.76 -20.03
N THR A 42 21.10 3.24 -19.58
CA THR A 42 20.92 1.83 -19.23
C THR A 42 19.65 1.25 -19.85
N GLY A 43 19.57 -0.08 -19.91
CA GLY A 43 18.37 -0.78 -20.37
C GLY A 43 17.23 -0.57 -19.38
N TYR A 44 16.07 -0.14 -19.88
CA TYR A 44 14.88 0.06 -19.07
C TYR A 44 13.64 -0.54 -19.74
N GLU A 45 12.61 -0.81 -18.94
CA GLU A 45 11.25 -1.04 -19.42
C GLU A 45 10.28 -0.10 -18.70
N VAL A 46 9.22 0.31 -19.39
CA VAL A 46 8.10 1.07 -18.84
C VAL A 46 6.86 0.21 -18.94
N ILE A 47 6.26 -0.09 -17.80
CA ILE A 47 5.04 -0.88 -17.67
C ILE A 47 3.91 0.07 -17.27
N PHE A 48 3.05 0.38 -18.23
CA PHE A 48 1.81 1.09 -17.97
C PHE A 48 0.73 0.10 -17.56
N ILE A 49 0.04 0.35 -16.45
CA ILE A 49 -1.07 -0.49 -15.98
C ILE A 49 -2.35 0.32 -16.06
N ASN A 50 -3.17 0.03 -17.06
CA ASN A 50 -4.48 0.63 -17.18
C ASN A 50 -5.47 -0.03 -16.21
N ASP A 51 -5.88 0.71 -15.19
CA ASP A 51 -6.78 0.28 -14.12
C ASP A 51 -8.26 0.47 -14.50
N GLY A 52 -8.64 -0.06 -15.68
CA GLY A 52 -10.01 -0.01 -16.16
C GLY A 52 -10.51 1.39 -16.55
N SER A 53 -9.66 2.21 -17.19
CA SER A 53 -10.06 3.53 -17.71
C SER A 53 -11.27 3.47 -18.64
N ARG A 54 -12.07 4.53 -18.64
CA ARG A 54 -13.28 4.70 -19.46
C ARG A 54 -13.12 5.74 -20.58
N ASP A 55 -12.00 6.46 -20.59
CA ASP A 55 -11.63 7.44 -21.61
C ASP A 55 -10.71 6.81 -22.68
N LYS A 56 -10.01 7.63 -23.48
CA LYS A 56 -9.12 7.11 -24.52
C LYS A 56 -7.72 6.72 -24.02
N SER A 57 -7.48 6.71 -22.70
CA SER A 57 -6.18 6.30 -22.12
C SER A 57 -5.68 4.95 -22.68
N PRO A 58 -6.50 3.88 -22.78
CA PRO A 58 -6.03 2.60 -23.30
C PRO A 58 -5.55 2.66 -24.76
N ALA A 59 -6.20 3.48 -25.58
CA ALA A 59 -5.82 3.66 -26.98
C ALA A 59 -4.49 4.40 -27.10
N LEU A 60 -4.31 5.48 -26.33
CA LEU A 60 -3.05 6.25 -26.28
C LEU A 60 -1.88 5.39 -25.79
N LEU A 61 -2.12 4.52 -24.80
CA LEU A 61 -1.12 3.57 -24.32
C LEU A 61 -0.75 2.54 -25.39
N ALA A 62 -1.73 2.04 -26.15
CA ALA A 62 -1.47 1.12 -27.26
C ALA A 62 -0.68 1.78 -28.40
N ASP A 63 -0.96 3.04 -28.71
CA ASP A 63 -0.21 3.81 -29.71
C ASP A 63 1.22 4.08 -29.24
N GLN A 64 1.42 4.39 -27.96
CA GLN A 64 2.75 4.55 -27.39
C GLN A 64 3.55 3.24 -27.40
N PHE A 65 2.89 2.11 -27.10
CA PHE A 65 3.49 0.79 -27.24
C PHE A 65 3.97 0.53 -28.67
N ARG A 66 3.17 0.85 -29.69
CA ARG A 66 3.56 0.70 -31.10
C ARG A 66 4.74 1.61 -31.48
N ALA A 67 4.85 2.79 -30.87
CA ALA A 67 5.93 3.72 -31.12
C ALA A 67 7.28 3.28 -30.51
N ARG A 68 7.26 2.61 -29.36
CA ARG A 68 8.46 2.10 -28.66
C ARG A 68 8.24 0.69 -28.09
N PRO A 69 8.06 -0.33 -28.93
CA PRO A 69 7.64 -1.67 -28.48
C PRO A 69 8.73 -2.41 -27.69
N ASP A 70 10.00 -2.07 -27.90
CA ASP A 70 11.14 -2.69 -27.22
C ASP A 70 11.25 -2.29 -25.73
N THR A 71 10.76 -1.09 -25.38
CA THR A 71 10.89 -0.53 -24.01
C THR A 71 9.54 -0.36 -23.31
N THR A 72 8.42 -0.51 -24.02
CA THR A 72 7.09 -0.20 -23.48
C THR A 72 6.27 -1.48 -23.35
N ARG A 73 5.58 -1.64 -22.24
CA ARG A 73 4.61 -2.71 -22.01
C ARG A 73 3.35 -2.11 -21.43
N VAL A 74 2.20 -2.67 -21.81
CA VAL A 74 0.91 -2.19 -21.34
C VAL A 74 0.11 -3.36 -20.79
N ILE A 75 -0.32 -3.25 -19.54
CA ILE A 75 -1.19 -4.21 -18.86
C ILE A 75 -2.57 -3.57 -18.76
N LEU A 76 -3.56 -4.17 -19.41
CA LEU A 76 -4.95 -3.76 -19.31
C LEU A 76 -5.63 -4.64 -18.26
N LEU A 77 -6.09 -4.04 -17.16
CA LEU A 77 -6.98 -4.71 -16.21
C LEU A 77 -8.41 -4.69 -16.74
N ASN A 78 -9.19 -5.73 -16.41
CA ASN A 78 -10.60 -5.83 -16.85
C ASN A 78 -11.57 -4.90 -16.10
N GLY A 79 -11.07 -4.12 -15.13
CA GLY A 79 -11.85 -3.25 -14.27
C GLY A 79 -10.96 -2.35 -13.42
N ASN A 80 -11.59 -1.47 -12.63
CA ASN A 80 -10.89 -0.62 -11.68
C ASN A 80 -10.74 -1.34 -10.33
N TYR A 81 -9.49 -1.60 -9.95
CA TYR A 81 -9.07 -2.25 -8.70
C TYR A 81 -8.36 -1.29 -7.75
N GLY A 82 -8.06 -0.07 -8.20
CA GLY A 82 -7.36 0.95 -7.46
C GLY A 82 -5.84 0.90 -7.67
N GLN A 83 -5.20 2.03 -7.37
CA GLN A 83 -3.80 2.27 -7.66
C GLN A 83 -2.84 1.22 -7.09
N HIS A 84 -3.04 0.77 -5.84
CA HIS A 84 -2.16 -0.22 -5.22
C HIS A 84 -2.22 -1.59 -5.91
N MET A 85 -3.41 -2.01 -6.36
CA MET A 85 -3.56 -3.27 -7.10
C MET A 85 -2.95 -3.18 -8.49
N ALA A 86 -3.07 -2.03 -9.15
CA ALA A 86 -2.41 -1.77 -10.43
C ALA A 86 -0.87 -1.79 -10.31
N ILE A 87 -0.31 -1.19 -9.24
CA ILE A 87 1.13 -1.26 -8.95
C ILE A 87 1.57 -2.71 -8.71
N LEU A 88 0.80 -3.49 -7.94
CA LEU A 88 1.11 -4.89 -7.70
C LEU A 88 1.07 -5.73 -8.98
N ALA A 89 0.13 -5.46 -9.88
CA ALA A 89 0.12 -6.06 -11.21
C ALA A 89 1.39 -5.73 -12.01
N GLY A 90 1.87 -4.49 -11.89
CA GLY A 90 3.18 -4.09 -12.42
C GLY A 90 4.35 -4.83 -11.77
N PHE A 91 4.34 -5.01 -10.45
CA PHE A 91 5.38 -5.72 -9.69
C PHE A 91 5.51 -7.19 -10.07
N GLU A 92 4.38 -7.86 -10.31
CA GLU A 92 4.37 -9.26 -10.76
C GLU A 92 4.89 -9.42 -12.19
N GLN A 93 4.81 -8.38 -13.01
CA GLN A 93 5.23 -8.39 -14.41
C GLN A 93 6.58 -7.72 -14.66
N SER A 94 7.16 -7.03 -13.68
CA SER A 94 8.44 -6.33 -13.82
C SER A 94 9.62 -7.28 -13.87
N ARG A 95 10.59 -6.97 -14.73
CA ARG A 95 11.75 -7.79 -15.04
C ARG A 95 13.06 -7.16 -14.55
N GLY A 96 13.05 -5.88 -14.23
CA GLY A 96 14.23 -5.12 -13.86
C GLY A 96 14.69 -5.33 -12.43
N GLU A 97 15.98 -5.07 -12.21
CA GLU A 97 16.64 -5.17 -10.90
C GLU A 97 16.24 -4.01 -9.97
N ILE A 98 16.01 -2.82 -10.56
CA ILE A 98 15.51 -1.63 -9.89
C ILE A 98 14.09 -1.38 -10.38
N VAL A 99 13.12 -1.44 -9.49
CA VAL A 99 11.71 -1.19 -9.82
C VAL A 99 11.31 0.16 -9.26
N ILE A 100 10.76 1.04 -10.10
CA ILE A 100 10.38 2.40 -9.74
C ILE A 100 8.89 2.59 -10.00
N THR A 101 8.15 3.12 -9.03
CA THR A 101 6.75 3.52 -9.21
C THR A 101 6.66 5.01 -9.52
N LEU A 102 5.76 5.41 -10.42
CA LEU A 102 5.52 6.80 -10.77
C LEU A 102 4.03 7.03 -11.07
N ASP A 103 3.45 8.15 -10.64
CA ASP A 103 2.09 8.54 -10.98
C ASP A 103 2.00 9.14 -12.40
N ALA A 104 0.89 8.91 -13.09
CA ALA A 104 0.67 9.40 -14.45
C ALA A 104 0.34 10.91 -14.54
N ASP A 105 0.13 11.59 -13.41
CA ASP A 105 -0.40 12.96 -13.34
C ASP A 105 0.67 14.08 -13.41
N LEU A 106 1.93 13.70 -13.65
CA LEU A 106 3.12 14.56 -13.74
C LEU A 106 3.45 15.36 -12.48
N GLN A 107 2.80 15.11 -11.34
CA GLN A 107 3.15 15.79 -10.09
C GLN A 107 4.56 15.46 -9.60
N ASN A 108 5.05 14.27 -9.95
CA ASN A 108 6.41 13.86 -9.72
C ASN A 108 7.14 13.86 -11.08
N PRO A 109 8.03 14.82 -11.32
CA PRO A 109 8.71 14.95 -12.62
C PRO A 109 9.55 13.69 -12.94
N PRO A 110 9.41 13.09 -14.14
CA PRO A 110 10.21 11.92 -14.53
C PRO A 110 11.72 12.16 -14.50
N GLU A 111 12.16 13.41 -14.60
CA GLU A 111 13.57 13.82 -14.52
C GLU A 111 14.23 13.47 -13.17
N GLU A 112 13.43 13.27 -12.12
CA GLU A 112 13.91 12.88 -10.79
C GLU A 112 14.26 11.39 -10.69
N ILE A 113 13.81 10.55 -11.64
CA ILE A 113 14.05 9.09 -11.66
C ILE A 113 15.55 8.78 -11.55
N GLY A 114 16.40 9.55 -12.24
CA GLY A 114 17.86 9.35 -12.19
C GLY A 114 18.45 9.46 -10.79
N LYS A 115 17.90 10.30 -9.91
CA LYS A 115 18.36 10.41 -8.52
C LYS A 115 18.06 9.14 -7.73
N LEU A 116 16.89 8.54 -7.95
CA LEU A 116 16.49 7.30 -7.29
C LEU A 116 17.36 6.13 -7.77
N VAL A 117 17.60 6.02 -9.09
CA VAL A 117 18.47 4.98 -9.66
C VAL A 117 19.88 5.08 -9.08
N ASN A 118 20.45 6.29 -8.99
CA ASN A 118 21.77 6.50 -8.42
C ASN A 118 21.84 6.05 -6.95
N LYS A 119 20.82 6.34 -6.15
CA LYS A 119 20.74 5.86 -4.76
C LYS A 119 20.63 4.34 -4.69
N MET A 120 19.81 3.72 -5.52
CA MET A 120 19.73 2.26 -5.57
C MET A 120 21.10 1.62 -5.90
N ARG A 121 21.87 2.23 -6.81
CA ARG A 121 23.25 1.81 -7.15
C ARG A 121 24.26 2.00 -6.02
N GLU A 122 24.01 2.90 -5.07
CA GLU A 122 24.82 3.04 -3.85
C GLU A 122 24.62 1.87 -2.86
N GLY A 123 23.64 1.00 -3.09
CA GLY A 123 23.37 -0.18 -2.25
C GLY A 123 22.18 -0.02 -1.28
N TYR A 124 21.32 0.98 -1.49
CA TYR A 124 20.04 1.06 -0.79
C TYR A 124 19.03 0.12 -1.46
N ASP A 125 18.20 -0.56 -0.66
CA ASP A 125 17.23 -1.52 -1.16
C ASP A 125 15.82 -0.92 -1.32
N TYR A 126 15.55 0.21 -0.66
CA TYR A 126 14.36 1.03 -0.76
C TYR A 126 14.74 2.51 -0.76
N VAL A 127 14.26 3.26 -1.77
CA VAL A 127 14.41 4.71 -1.86
C VAL A 127 13.03 5.36 -1.87
N GLY A 128 12.66 5.94 -0.73
CA GLY A 128 11.50 6.81 -0.59
C GLY A 128 11.81 8.23 -1.06
N THR A 129 10.78 8.98 -1.41
CA THR A 129 10.93 10.39 -1.78
C THR A 129 10.06 11.30 -0.91
N ILE A 130 10.55 12.50 -0.70
CA ILE A 130 9.90 13.55 0.07
C ILE A 130 9.67 14.74 -0.86
N ARG A 131 8.41 15.19 -0.97
CA ARG A 131 8.08 16.39 -1.75
C ARG A 131 8.67 17.62 -1.10
N LEU A 132 9.41 18.41 -1.86
CA LEU A 132 9.95 19.68 -1.39
C LEU A 132 8.82 20.71 -1.17
N GLN A 133 8.30 20.81 0.06
CA GLN A 133 7.30 21.83 0.39
C GLN A 133 7.94 23.13 0.86
N ARG A 134 7.69 24.23 0.12
CA ARG A 134 7.96 25.59 0.58
C ARG A 134 6.85 26.03 1.54
N GLN A 135 7.28 26.41 2.75
CA GLN A 135 6.51 27.01 3.85
C GLN A 135 5.43 26.13 4.49
N ASP A 136 5.72 25.71 5.72
CA ASP A 136 4.71 25.11 6.58
C ASP A 136 4.78 25.76 7.97
N SER A 137 3.64 26.20 8.49
CA SER A 137 3.51 26.86 9.80
C SER A 137 4.14 26.02 10.91
N LEU A 138 4.89 26.67 11.83
CA LEU A 138 5.60 26.02 12.93
C LEU A 138 4.70 25.14 13.82
N TRP A 139 3.41 25.48 13.94
CA TRP A 139 2.43 24.70 14.71
C TRP A 139 2.03 23.40 14.02
N ARG A 140 1.74 23.45 12.71
CA ARG A 140 1.47 22.27 11.89
C ARG A 140 2.65 21.29 11.89
N ARG A 141 3.88 21.82 11.83
CA ARG A 141 5.11 21.02 11.93
C ARG A 141 5.24 20.26 13.25
N LYS A 142 4.85 20.87 14.39
CA LYS A 142 4.92 20.19 15.70
C LYS A 142 3.89 19.07 15.83
N ALA A 143 2.64 19.32 15.44
CA ALA A 143 1.56 18.32 15.47
C ALA A 143 1.87 17.14 14.52
N SER A 144 2.34 17.44 13.30
CA SER A 144 2.76 16.44 12.32
C SER A 144 3.90 15.57 12.84
N ARG A 145 4.95 16.16 13.45
CA ARG A 145 6.06 15.41 14.06
C ARG A 145 5.61 14.50 15.21
N ALA A 146 4.66 14.94 16.05
CA ALA A 146 4.16 14.11 17.14
C ALA A 146 3.39 12.89 16.61
N MET A 147 2.52 13.10 15.62
CA MET A 147 1.77 12.02 14.97
C MET A 147 2.70 11.05 14.24
N ASN A 148 3.69 11.57 13.50
CA ASN A 148 4.69 10.76 12.81
C ASN A 148 5.50 9.91 13.80
N ARG A 149 5.98 10.49 14.90
CA ARG A 149 6.70 9.74 15.95
C ARG A 149 5.85 8.68 16.61
N LEU A 150 4.58 8.98 16.90
CA LEU A 150 3.66 8.01 17.50
C LEU A 150 3.46 6.83 16.53
N ARG A 151 3.19 7.13 15.26
CA ARG A 151 3.04 6.13 14.20
C ARG A 151 4.31 5.29 14.04
N GLU A 152 5.48 5.93 13.89
CA GLU A 152 6.79 5.27 13.82
C GLU A 152 7.01 4.32 14.99
N ARG A 153 6.59 4.69 16.21
CA ARG A 153 6.75 3.82 17.39
C ARG A 153 5.81 2.62 17.36
N ILE A 154 4.60 2.78 16.80
CA ILE A 154 3.57 1.74 16.73
C ILE A 154 3.81 0.77 15.56
N THR A 155 4.20 1.29 14.38
CA THR A 155 4.37 0.50 13.15
C THR A 155 5.82 0.18 12.83
N ARG A 156 6.80 0.85 13.45
CA ARG A 156 8.24 0.79 13.13
C ARG A 156 8.61 1.30 11.73
N ILE A 157 7.67 1.92 11.02
CA ILE A 157 7.87 2.42 9.66
C ILE A 157 8.20 3.92 9.71
N LYS A 158 9.39 4.30 9.25
CA LYS A 158 9.80 5.70 9.11
C LYS A 158 9.57 6.14 7.67
N MET A 159 8.41 6.76 7.43
CA MET A 159 8.10 7.43 6.18
C MET A 159 7.65 8.86 6.46
N THR A 160 8.42 9.82 5.94
CA THR A 160 8.19 11.25 6.15
C THR A 160 7.06 11.75 5.25
N ASP A 161 7.04 11.33 3.98
CA ASP A 161 5.97 11.61 3.04
C ASP A 161 5.36 10.32 2.51
N GLN A 162 4.10 10.09 2.87
CA GLN A 162 3.36 8.90 2.43
C GLN A 162 2.65 9.13 1.09
N GLY A 163 2.40 10.39 0.71
CA GLY A 163 1.59 10.72 -0.46
C GLY A 163 2.36 10.74 -1.78
N CYS A 164 3.68 10.88 -1.75
CA CYS A 164 4.49 10.83 -2.96
C CYS A 164 4.65 9.38 -3.42
N MET A 165 4.19 9.00 -4.61
CA MET A 165 4.33 7.62 -5.10
C MET A 165 5.62 7.36 -5.89
N LEU A 166 6.43 8.38 -6.14
CA LEU A 166 7.75 8.22 -6.75
C LEU A 166 8.68 7.48 -5.78
N ARG A 167 8.92 6.19 -5.98
CA ARG A 167 9.75 5.37 -5.10
C ARG A 167 10.49 4.32 -5.89
N ALA A 168 11.66 3.92 -5.40
CA ALA A 168 12.43 2.82 -5.98
C ALA A 168 12.60 1.68 -4.98
N TYR A 169 12.63 0.47 -5.52
CA TYR A 169 12.67 -0.78 -4.80
C TYR A 169 13.66 -1.72 -5.48
N SER A 170 14.39 -2.49 -4.70
CA SER A 170 15.21 -3.59 -5.23
C SER A 170 14.34 -4.77 -5.65
N ARG A 171 14.82 -5.58 -6.59
CA ARG A 171 14.20 -6.83 -7.03
C ARG A 171 13.82 -7.75 -5.87
N HIS A 172 14.69 -7.87 -4.87
CA HIS A 172 14.44 -8.70 -3.69
C HIS A 172 13.21 -8.26 -2.89
N ILE A 173 13.01 -6.95 -2.70
CA ILE A 173 11.82 -6.41 -2.03
C ILE A 173 10.57 -6.73 -2.84
N ILE A 174 10.61 -6.50 -4.16
CA ILE A 174 9.45 -6.76 -5.02
C ILE A 174 9.10 -8.26 -5.04
N ASP A 175 10.09 -9.15 -5.12
CA ASP A 175 9.86 -10.60 -5.04
C ASP A 175 9.23 -11.02 -3.72
N THR A 176 9.66 -10.40 -2.62
CA THR A 176 9.10 -10.65 -1.29
C THR A 176 7.65 -10.19 -1.24
N ILE A 177 7.35 -8.98 -1.74
CA ILE A 177 5.98 -8.43 -1.83
C ILE A 177 5.08 -9.34 -2.69
N ASN A 178 5.56 -9.81 -3.84
CA ASN A 178 4.79 -10.69 -4.73
C ASN A 178 4.46 -12.03 -4.07
N ARG A 179 5.38 -12.57 -3.27
CA ARG A 179 5.15 -13.79 -2.47
C ARG A 179 4.23 -13.55 -1.28
N CYS A 180 4.14 -12.32 -0.78
CA CYS A 180 3.18 -11.95 0.24
C CYS A 180 1.76 -11.97 -0.32
N GLY A 181 0.88 -12.72 0.34
CA GLY A 181 -0.55 -12.80 0.00
C GLY A 181 -1.39 -11.67 0.58
N GLU A 182 -0.80 -10.63 1.17
CA GLU A 182 -1.56 -9.58 1.86
C GLU A 182 -2.35 -8.72 0.86
N ILE A 183 -3.66 -8.60 1.10
CA ILE A 183 -4.60 -7.97 0.15
C ILE A 183 -4.72 -6.44 0.37
N ASN A 184 -4.60 -5.97 1.62
CA ASN A 184 -4.94 -4.59 2.00
C ASN A 184 -3.74 -3.77 2.45
N THR A 185 -2.58 -3.99 1.82
CA THR A 185 -1.35 -3.40 2.32
C THR A 185 -0.94 -2.19 1.50
N PHE A 186 -0.75 -1.08 2.20
CA PHE A 186 -0.12 0.11 1.62
C PHE A 186 1.29 -0.27 1.17
N ILE A 187 1.47 -0.48 -0.13
CA ILE A 187 2.68 -1.05 -0.74
C ILE A 187 3.98 -0.41 -0.22
N PRO A 188 4.10 0.93 -0.12
CA PRO A 188 5.31 1.55 0.39
C PRO A 188 5.65 1.15 1.84
N ALA A 189 4.63 1.01 2.70
CA ALA A 189 4.82 0.57 4.09
C ALA A 189 5.24 -0.90 4.17
N LEU A 190 4.68 -1.76 3.32
CA LEU A 190 5.08 -3.16 3.23
C LEU A 190 6.54 -3.29 2.79
N ALA A 191 6.88 -2.58 1.72
CA ALA A 191 8.25 -2.53 1.19
C ALA A 191 9.25 -2.05 2.24
N TYR A 192 8.92 -0.99 2.98
CA TYR A 192 9.75 -0.49 4.08
C TYR A 192 9.98 -1.55 5.16
N THR A 193 8.99 -2.39 5.44
CA THR A 193 9.10 -3.46 6.45
C THR A 193 10.05 -4.58 6.01
N PHE A 194 10.18 -4.83 4.70
CA PHE A 194 11.12 -5.80 4.14
C PHE A 194 12.50 -5.22 3.82
N SER A 195 12.62 -3.89 3.83
CA SER A 195 13.89 -3.20 3.60
C SER A 195 14.83 -3.33 4.78
N GLN A 196 16.10 -3.62 4.48
CA GLN A 196 17.22 -3.65 5.41
C GLN A 196 17.97 -2.31 5.43
N ASN A 197 18.04 -1.62 4.29
CA ASN A 197 18.75 -0.35 4.13
C ASN A 197 17.89 0.71 3.40
N PRO A 198 16.84 1.24 4.05
CA PRO A 198 15.98 2.26 3.45
C PRO A 198 16.59 3.66 3.54
N VAL A 199 16.38 4.47 2.50
CA VAL A 199 16.72 5.91 2.49
C VAL A 199 15.55 6.74 1.96
N GLU A 200 15.46 7.99 2.39
CA GLU A 200 14.56 8.98 1.80
C GLU A 200 15.37 10.11 1.16
N ILE A 201 14.98 10.52 -0.05
CA ILE A 201 15.57 11.66 -0.74
C ILE A 201 14.53 12.73 -1.04
N GLU A 202 14.98 13.98 -1.13
CA GLU A 202 14.12 15.09 -1.52
C GLU A 202 14.01 15.17 -3.04
N VAL A 203 12.77 15.30 -3.55
CA VAL A 203 12.47 15.44 -4.98
C VAL A 203 11.61 16.67 -5.23
N ALA A 204 11.73 17.20 -6.44
CA ALA A 204 10.84 18.26 -6.91
C ALA A 204 9.39 17.78 -6.97
N HIS A 205 8.45 18.70 -6.76
CA HIS A 205 7.02 18.43 -6.87
C HIS A 205 6.36 19.54 -7.68
N GLU A 206 5.62 19.15 -8.70
CA GLU A 206 4.90 20.05 -9.59
C GLU A 206 3.39 20.04 -9.28
N GLU A 207 2.69 21.10 -9.66
CA GLU A 207 1.23 21.08 -9.65
C GLU A 207 0.71 20.07 -10.68
N ARG A 208 -0.46 19.47 -10.40
CA ARG A 208 -1.05 18.46 -11.29
C ARG A 208 -1.26 19.06 -12.67
N PHE A 209 -0.80 18.38 -13.73
CA PHE A 209 -0.94 18.91 -15.09
C PHE A 209 -2.41 19.05 -15.52
N ALA A 210 -3.29 18.13 -15.08
CA ALA A 210 -4.74 18.18 -15.28
C ALA A 210 -5.52 17.45 -14.17
N GLY A 211 -6.71 17.95 -13.79
CA GLY A 211 -7.65 17.29 -12.87
C GLY A 211 -7.83 17.97 -11.50
N GLU A 212 -8.96 17.70 -10.82
CA GLU A 212 -9.23 18.23 -9.47
C GLU A 212 -8.73 17.31 -8.35
N SER A 213 -8.07 17.88 -7.33
CA SER A 213 -7.61 17.14 -6.15
C SER A 213 -8.78 16.68 -5.28
N LYS A 214 -8.90 15.36 -5.09
CA LYS A 214 -10.01 14.72 -4.36
C LYS A 214 -9.63 14.23 -2.95
N TYR A 215 -8.54 14.71 -2.36
CA TYR A 215 -8.16 14.31 -1.01
C TYR A 215 -8.83 15.17 0.05
N SER A 216 -9.94 14.67 0.60
CA SER A 216 -10.59 15.27 1.77
C SER A 216 -9.80 14.95 3.06
N LEU A 217 -9.92 15.83 4.06
CA LEU A 217 -9.34 15.62 5.40
C LEU A 217 -9.73 14.26 6.01
N TYR A 218 -10.94 13.78 5.72
CA TYR A 218 -11.44 12.47 6.12
C TYR A 218 -10.62 11.32 5.52
N SER A 219 -10.23 11.42 4.26
CA SER A 219 -9.38 10.42 3.59
C SER A 219 -8.02 10.27 4.27
N LEU A 220 -7.41 11.39 4.69
CA LEU A 220 -6.13 11.38 5.41
C LEU A 220 -6.23 10.73 6.80
N ILE A 221 -7.31 10.98 7.53
CA ILE A 221 -7.56 10.34 8.84
C ILE A 221 -7.77 8.85 8.66
N ARG A 222 -8.59 8.45 7.69
CA ARG A 222 -8.86 7.05 7.37
C ARG A 222 -7.57 6.31 6.98
N LEU A 223 -6.72 6.91 6.15
CA LEU A 223 -5.43 6.34 5.76
C LEU A 223 -4.52 6.07 6.97
N ASN A 224 -4.41 7.02 7.91
CA ASN A 224 -3.60 6.81 9.11
C ASN A 224 -4.19 5.72 10.01
N PHE A 225 -5.51 5.66 10.14
CA PHE A 225 -6.18 4.60 10.89
C PHE A 225 -5.95 3.22 10.26
N ASP A 226 -6.04 3.14 8.92
CA ASP A 226 -5.80 1.91 8.16
C ASP A 226 -4.36 1.42 8.28
N LEU A 227 -3.38 2.34 8.32
CA LEU A 227 -1.96 2.00 8.55
C LEU A 227 -1.72 1.46 9.96
N VAL A 228 -2.25 2.13 10.99
CA VAL A 228 -2.04 1.72 12.38
C VAL A 228 -2.69 0.36 12.65
N THR A 229 -3.92 0.16 12.20
CA THR A 229 -4.66 -1.10 12.41
C THR A 229 -4.20 -2.22 11.47
N GLY A 230 -3.71 -1.89 10.28
CA GLY A 230 -3.19 -2.88 9.32
C GLY A 230 -1.84 -3.46 9.70
N PHE A 231 -0.95 -2.66 10.29
CA PHE A 231 0.42 -3.06 10.62
C PHE A 231 0.67 -3.27 12.12
N SER A 232 -0.33 -3.10 12.97
CA SER A 232 -0.15 -3.21 14.41
C SER A 232 -1.39 -3.75 15.11
N VAL A 233 -1.19 -4.70 16.03
CA VAL A 233 -2.21 -5.18 16.97
C VAL A 233 -2.27 -4.34 18.26
N VAL A 234 -1.38 -3.34 18.38
CA VAL A 234 -1.25 -2.50 19.57
C VAL A 234 -2.59 -1.83 19.96
N PRO A 235 -3.40 -1.26 19.06
CA PRO A 235 -4.70 -0.68 19.45
C PRO A 235 -5.61 -1.67 20.17
N LEU A 236 -5.63 -2.93 19.72
CA LEU A 236 -6.41 -4.00 20.33
C LEU A 236 -5.85 -4.37 21.72
N GLN A 237 -4.53 -4.46 21.85
CA GLN A 237 -3.86 -4.76 23.13
C GLN A 237 -4.10 -3.66 24.18
N TRP A 238 -4.06 -2.38 23.78
CA TRP A 238 -4.36 -1.26 24.68
C TRP A 238 -5.79 -1.31 25.18
N LEU A 239 -6.75 -1.64 24.31
CA LEU A 239 -8.13 -1.81 24.68
C LEU A 239 -8.32 -2.96 25.67
N SER A 240 -7.66 -4.10 25.45
CA SER A 240 -7.66 -5.22 26.40
C SER A 240 -7.09 -4.80 27.76
N PHE A 241 -6.00 -4.04 27.78
CA PHE A 241 -5.39 -3.55 29.01
C PHE A 241 -6.31 -2.58 29.78
N ILE A 242 -6.94 -1.64 29.07
CA ILE A 242 -7.95 -0.74 29.64
C ILE A 242 -9.11 -1.56 30.22
N GLY A 243 -9.57 -2.59 29.52
CA GLY A 243 -10.60 -3.51 29.99
C GLY A 243 -10.24 -4.19 31.32
N VAL A 244 -9.00 -4.64 31.47
CA VAL A 244 -8.50 -5.24 32.73
C VAL A 244 -8.52 -4.21 33.87
N ILE A 245 -8.04 -2.99 33.63
CA ILE A 245 -8.06 -1.92 34.64
C ILE A 245 -9.49 -1.58 35.05
N LEU A 246 -10.41 -1.44 34.09
CA LEU A 246 -11.83 -1.16 34.38
C LEU A 246 -12.47 -2.30 35.15
N SER A 247 -12.16 -3.56 34.81
CA SER A 247 -12.67 -4.73 35.53
C SER A 247 -12.20 -4.77 36.97
N LEU A 248 -10.90 -4.55 37.22
CA LEU A 248 -10.34 -4.48 38.57
C LEU A 248 -10.92 -3.31 39.37
N GLY A 249 -11.06 -2.14 38.74
CA GLY A 249 -11.70 -0.96 39.34
C GLY A 249 -13.17 -1.21 39.69
N SER A 250 -13.91 -1.88 38.80
CA SER A 250 -15.31 -2.25 39.03
C SER A 250 -15.45 -3.27 40.17
N ALA A 251 -14.57 -4.28 40.23
CA ALA A 251 -14.55 -5.25 41.33
C ALA A 251 -14.22 -4.59 42.67
N ALA A 252 -13.24 -3.67 42.71
CA ALA A 252 -12.91 -2.91 43.90
C ALA A 252 -14.07 -2.02 44.37
N LEU A 253 -14.72 -1.31 43.43
CA LEU A 253 -15.90 -0.49 43.71
C LEU A 253 -17.05 -1.36 44.24
N PHE A 254 -17.28 -2.53 43.64
CA PHE A 254 -18.30 -3.48 44.10
C PHE A 254 -18.06 -3.93 45.54
N VAL A 255 -16.83 -4.32 45.87
CA VAL A 255 -16.44 -4.70 47.24
C VAL A 255 -16.64 -3.53 48.21
N LEU A 256 -16.24 -2.32 47.82
CA LEU A 256 -16.43 -1.10 48.63
C LEU A 256 -17.91 -0.82 48.91
N LEU A 257 -18.76 -0.92 47.89
CA LEU A 257 -20.21 -0.73 48.03
C LEU A 257 -20.85 -1.82 48.88
N LEU A 258 -20.37 -3.07 48.77
CA LEU A 258 -20.82 -4.17 49.60
C LEU A 258 -20.46 -3.94 51.08
N ILE A 259 -19.22 -3.57 51.38
CA ILE A 259 -18.78 -3.22 52.75
C ILE A 259 -19.62 -2.06 53.28
N ARG A 260 -19.81 -0.99 52.49
CA ARG A 260 -20.65 0.15 52.89
C ARG A 260 -22.10 -0.27 53.18
N ARG A 261 -22.67 -1.17 52.37
CA ARG A 261 -24.04 -1.65 52.57
C ARG A 261 -24.21 -2.36 53.91
N PHE A 262 -23.22 -3.15 54.34
CA PHE A 262 -23.29 -3.87 55.62
C PHE A 262 -22.99 -2.99 56.84
N ILE A 263 -22.18 -1.93 56.69
CA ILE A 263 -21.81 -1.05 57.81
C ILE A 263 -22.77 0.15 57.98
N ILE A 264 -23.10 0.83 56.88
CA ILE A 264 -23.81 2.14 56.89
C ILE A 264 -25.31 1.97 56.58
N GLY A 265 -25.68 0.91 55.84
CA GLY A 265 -27.06 0.64 55.45
C GLY A 265 -27.40 1.05 54.01
N ALA A 266 -28.68 1.31 53.74
CA ALA A 266 -29.18 1.55 52.38
C ALA A 266 -29.08 3.04 51.97
N GLU A 267 -28.22 3.35 51.00
CA GLU A 267 -28.16 4.67 50.36
C GLU A 267 -29.02 4.67 49.08
N VAL A 268 -30.00 5.59 48.98
CA VAL A 268 -30.98 5.66 47.86
C VAL A 268 -30.63 6.77 46.85
N GLN A 269 -29.53 7.49 47.05
CA GLN A 269 -29.10 8.56 46.15
C GLN A 269 -27.97 8.05 45.24
N GLY A 270 -28.20 8.01 43.93
CA GLY A 270 -27.18 7.55 42.98
C GLY A 270 -27.66 7.23 41.56
N VAL A 271 -28.95 7.34 41.26
CA VAL A 271 -29.53 6.96 39.96
C VAL A 271 -28.87 7.68 38.77
N PHE A 272 -28.62 8.99 38.86
CA PHE A 272 -27.94 9.74 37.80
C PHE A 272 -26.48 9.30 37.62
N THR A 273 -25.76 9.05 38.71
CA THR A 273 -24.38 8.54 38.68
C THR A 273 -24.33 7.14 38.06
N LEU A 274 -25.30 6.28 38.40
CA LEU A 274 -25.44 4.95 37.82
C LEU A 274 -25.67 5.03 36.31
N PHE A 275 -26.59 5.88 35.85
CA PHE A 275 -26.82 6.08 34.42
C PHE A 275 -25.56 6.61 33.71
N ALA A 276 -24.87 7.60 34.30
CA ALA A 276 -23.63 8.13 33.73
C ALA A 276 -22.55 7.04 33.57
N VAL A 277 -22.36 6.19 34.59
CA VAL A 277 -21.42 5.07 34.54
C VAL A 277 -21.85 4.03 33.50
N ILE A 278 -23.13 3.67 33.43
CA ILE A 278 -23.66 2.70 32.46
C ILE A 278 -23.45 3.22 31.03
N PHE A 279 -23.83 4.46 30.73
CA PHE A 279 -23.65 5.03 29.39
C PHE A 279 -22.18 5.12 29.00
N PHE A 280 -21.30 5.48 29.95
CA PHE A 280 -19.86 5.48 29.71
C PHE A 280 -19.34 4.08 29.37
N LEU A 281 -19.67 3.06 30.18
CA LEU A 281 -19.26 1.68 29.93
C LEU A 281 -19.82 1.14 28.62
N LEU A 282 -21.08 1.45 28.30
CA LEU A 282 -21.69 1.05 27.03
C LEU A 282 -20.97 1.68 25.83
N GLY A 283 -20.58 2.96 25.94
CA GLY A 283 -19.76 3.63 24.94
C GLY A 283 -18.41 2.95 24.73
N VAL A 284 -17.73 2.57 25.81
CA VAL A 284 -16.46 1.82 25.74
C VAL A 284 -16.65 0.44 25.09
N ILE A 285 -17.73 -0.28 25.40
CA ILE A 285 -18.04 -1.59 24.81
C ILE A 285 -18.33 -1.47 23.31
N ILE A 286 -19.15 -0.50 22.89
CA ILE A 286 -19.46 -0.29 21.48
C ILE A 286 -18.19 0.08 20.71
N PHE A 287 -17.35 0.95 21.28
CA PHE A 287 -16.04 1.26 20.70
C PHE A 287 -15.15 0.02 20.56
N ALA A 288 -15.11 -0.82 21.61
CA ALA A 288 -14.35 -2.07 21.61
C ALA A 288 -14.80 -3.04 20.52
N LEU A 289 -16.12 -3.22 20.37
CA LEU A 289 -16.71 -4.05 19.33
C LEU A 289 -16.47 -3.50 17.93
N GLY A 290 -16.52 -2.17 17.76
CA GLY A 290 -16.16 -1.52 16.49
C GLY A 290 -14.72 -1.81 16.08
N LEU A 291 -13.77 -1.69 17.02
CA LEU A 291 -12.37 -2.02 16.77
C LEU A 291 -12.19 -3.51 16.45
N LEU A 292 -12.82 -4.41 17.20
CA LEU A 292 -12.77 -5.86 16.93
C LEU A 292 -13.35 -6.19 15.54
N GLY A 293 -14.46 -5.56 15.17
CA GLY A 293 -15.09 -5.70 13.85
C GLY A 293 -14.16 -5.30 12.70
N GLU A 294 -13.32 -4.27 12.90
CA GLU A 294 -12.29 -3.86 11.93
C GLU A 294 -11.26 -4.98 11.69
N TYR A 295 -10.73 -5.59 12.76
CA TYR A 295 -9.78 -6.71 12.63
C TYR A 295 -10.42 -7.96 12.04
N ILE A 296 -11.65 -8.32 12.47
CA ILE A 296 -12.39 -9.45 11.88
C ILE A 296 -12.66 -9.20 10.40
N GLY A 297 -13.04 -7.98 10.02
CA GLY A 297 -13.23 -7.59 8.62
C GLY A 297 -11.96 -7.76 7.79
N ARG A 298 -10.79 -7.40 8.33
CA ARG A 298 -9.48 -7.61 7.67
C ARG A 298 -9.16 -9.09 7.52
N ILE A 299 -9.36 -9.88 8.57
CA ILE A 299 -9.18 -11.35 8.51
C ILE A 299 -10.11 -11.95 7.45
N TYR A 300 -11.39 -11.57 7.43
CA TYR A 300 -12.35 -12.03 6.43
C TYR A 300 -11.89 -11.69 5.01
N GLN A 301 -11.41 -10.46 4.77
CA GLN A 301 -10.89 -10.07 3.46
C GLN A 301 -9.67 -10.91 3.07
N GLN A 302 -8.75 -11.16 4.00
CA GLN A 302 -7.56 -12.00 3.77
C GLN A 302 -7.91 -13.47 3.46
N VAL A 303 -8.92 -14.03 4.13
CA VAL A 303 -9.33 -15.45 3.98
C VAL A 303 -10.14 -15.70 2.69
N ARG A 304 -10.83 -14.70 2.15
CA ARG A 304 -11.66 -14.86 0.93
C ARG A 304 -10.89 -15.34 -0.31
N ALA A 305 -9.56 -15.28 -0.31
CA ALA A 305 -8.68 -15.77 -1.36
C ALA A 305 -9.09 -15.35 -2.78
N ARG A 306 -9.73 -14.18 -2.91
CA ARG A 306 -10.11 -13.64 -4.23
C ARG A 306 -8.85 -13.16 -4.94
N PRO A 307 -8.77 -13.34 -6.27
CA PRO A 307 -7.70 -12.73 -7.06
C PRO A 307 -7.69 -11.22 -6.80
N ARG A 308 -6.48 -10.66 -6.60
CA ARG A 308 -6.29 -9.24 -6.24
C ARG A 308 -6.70 -8.31 -7.39
N TYR A 309 -6.52 -8.77 -8.61
CA TYR A 309 -6.90 -8.10 -9.85
C TYR A 309 -7.07 -9.15 -10.96
N LEU A 310 -7.64 -8.75 -12.09
CA LEU A 310 -7.73 -9.61 -13.28
C LEU A 310 -7.19 -8.86 -14.49
N VAL A 311 -6.16 -9.43 -15.11
CA VAL A 311 -5.57 -8.90 -16.33
C VAL A 311 -6.42 -9.35 -17.52
N GLN A 312 -6.83 -8.40 -18.35
CA GLN A 312 -7.58 -8.64 -19.57
C GLN A 312 -6.64 -8.92 -20.74
N THR A 313 -5.60 -8.09 -20.88
CA THR A 313 -4.67 -8.15 -22.00
C THR A 313 -3.32 -7.58 -21.58
N ILE A 314 -2.24 -8.19 -22.06
CA ILE A 314 -0.89 -7.63 -21.98
C ILE A 314 -0.41 -7.34 -23.41
N LEU A 315 0.02 -6.11 -23.65
CA LEU A 315 0.71 -5.70 -24.87
C LEU A 315 2.21 -5.72 -24.58
N GLU A 316 2.92 -6.67 -25.18
CA GLU A 316 4.37 -6.77 -25.11
C GLU A 316 4.96 -7.38 -26.40
N GLN A 317 6.23 -7.06 -26.66
CA GLN A 317 6.99 -7.68 -27.74
C GLN A 317 7.76 -8.88 -27.17
N ARG A 318 7.53 -10.09 -27.70
CA ARG A 318 8.32 -11.29 -27.41
C ARG A 318 8.97 -11.78 -28.68
N ASP A 319 10.30 -11.94 -28.67
CA ASP A 319 11.08 -12.57 -29.74
C ASP A 319 10.72 -12.08 -31.16
N GLY A 320 10.70 -10.75 -31.36
CA GLY A 320 10.39 -10.14 -32.66
C GLY A 320 8.92 -10.24 -33.11
N THR A 321 8.03 -10.78 -32.28
CA THR A 321 6.60 -10.92 -32.56
C THR A 321 5.79 -10.12 -31.54
N THR A 322 4.87 -9.28 -32.00
CA THR A 322 3.93 -8.58 -31.13
C THR A 322 2.90 -9.59 -30.61
N VAL A 323 2.89 -9.87 -29.31
CA VAL A 323 1.97 -10.83 -28.72
C VAL A 323 0.89 -10.09 -27.93
N THR A 324 -0.36 -10.30 -28.32
CA THR A 324 -1.54 -9.92 -27.53
C THR A 324 -1.99 -11.17 -26.77
N GLU A 325 -1.49 -11.37 -25.56
CA GLU A 325 -1.85 -12.52 -24.73
C GLU A 325 -3.03 -12.18 -23.81
N ALA A 326 -4.04 -13.05 -23.80
CA ALA A 326 -4.93 -13.20 -22.65
C ALA A 326 -4.17 -14.01 -21.59
N PRO A 327 -4.06 -13.53 -20.35
CA PRO A 327 -3.16 -14.12 -19.36
C PRO A 327 -3.62 -15.52 -18.95
N ARG A 328 -2.67 -16.48 -18.89
CA ARG A 328 -2.86 -17.71 -18.10
C ARG A 328 -2.98 -17.27 -16.64
N GLN A 329 -4.10 -17.60 -16.00
CA GLN A 329 -4.30 -17.38 -14.57
C GLN A 329 -3.08 -17.92 -13.81
N ALA A 330 -2.33 -17.03 -13.16
CA ALA A 330 -1.42 -17.43 -12.10
C ALA A 330 -2.29 -17.95 -10.95
N VAL A 331 -2.58 -19.25 -10.99
CA VAL A 331 -3.10 -19.97 -9.84
C VAL A 331 -1.98 -19.90 -8.81
N VAL A 332 -2.06 -18.91 -7.92
CA VAL A 332 -1.35 -18.96 -6.64
C VAL A 332 -1.85 -20.25 -6.00
N GLN A 333 -1.01 -21.31 -6.05
CA GLN A 333 -1.26 -22.54 -5.33
C GLN A 333 -1.43 -22.14 -3.87
N ALA A 334 -2.68 -22.17 -3.41
CA ALA A 334 -3.01 -22.07 -2.01
C ALA A 334 -2.15 -23.10 -1.28
N VAL A 335 -1.50 -22.60 -0.23
CA VAL A 335 -0.69 -23.34 0.73
C VAL A 335 -1.28 -24.72 0.96
N GLN A 336 -0.43 -25.72 0.74
CA GLN A 336 -0.71 -27.13 0.90
C GLN A 336 -1.46 -27.42 2.21
N ALA A 337 -2.52 -28.19 2.04
CA ALA A 337 -3.20 -29.05 3.01
C ALA A 337 -2.66 -29.01 4.45
N ALA A 338 -3.47 -28.47 5.37
CA ALA A 338 -3.47 -28.99 6.73
C ALA A 338 -3.74 -30.50 6.65
N PRO A 339 -2.92 -31.36 7.27
CA PRO A 339 -3.23 -32.79 7.30
C PRO A 339 -4.55 -32.96 8.04
N LEU A 340 -5.51 -33.59 7.37
CA LEU A 340 -6.69 -34.14 8.00
C LEU A 340 -6.21 -35.00 9.18
N ILE A 341 -6.67 -34.64 10.36
CA ILE A 341 -6.57 -35.48 11.55
C ILE A 341 -7.18 -36.82 11.17
N ASP A 342 -6.33 -37.84 11.15
CA ASP A 342 -6.71 -39.24 10.98
C ASP A 342 -7.66 -39.58 12.15
N GLN A 343 -8.96 -39.60 11.86
CA GLN A 343 -9.93 -40.23 12.73
C GLN A 343 -9.76 -41.72 12.53
N ASP A 344 -8.90 -42.31 13.36
CA ASP A 344 -8.75 -43.74 13.48
C ASP A 344 -10.12 -44.31 13.91
N PRO A 345 -10.81 -45.11 13.06
CA PRO A 345 -11.99 -45.82 13.49
C PRO A 345 -11.58 -47.23 13.90
N ASN A 346 -11.98 -47.58 15.12
CA ASN A 346 -12.41 -48.92 15.56
C ASN A 346 -11.41 -49.72 16.43
N PRO A 347 -11.87 -50.55 17.39
CA PRO A 347 -13.13 -50.55 18.15
C PRO A 347 -12.97 -50.19 19.64
#